data_AF-A0A535SQ77-F1
#
_entry.id   AF-A0A535SQ77-F1
#
_cell.length_a   1.000
_cell.length_b   1.000
_cell.length_c   1.000
_cell.angle_alpha   90.00
_cell.angle_beta   90.00
_cell.angle_gamma   90.00
#
_symmetry.space_group_name_H-M   'P 1'
#
loop_
_entity.id
_entity.type
_entity.pdbx_description
1 polymer ?
#
loop_
_entity_poly.entity_id
_entity_poly.type
_entity_poly.pdbx_seq_one_letter_code
_entity_poly.pdbx_strand_id
1 'polypeptide(L)'
;MHKIKLESVRRKSGGRIHLTPRVPRSGPVATLCGQTLGEGSYAAVDAEPDCANCIRRSKDQARISGAFFAQEEGSELLRLSLEQARERRPNLRVLPKPGAAREKPVVWPAAKPPLETVPDQLGELVARCFKPSGEGVWRSPQGVIVRMRKHGKEWRFDELVFEGPVLATRTQNGVKIKAGDVEVTPSGDGFEVQLKKK
;
A
#
# COMPACT_ATOMS: atom_id res chain seq x y z
N MET A 1 0.32 -5.51 27.01
CA MET A 1 0.36 -4.42 26.02
C MET A 1 1.54 -3.53 26.34
N HIS A 2 2.58 -3.53 25.51
CA HIS A 2 3.73 -2.63 25.70
C HIS A 2 3.32 -1.21 25.31
N LYS A 3 3.35 -0.27 26.27
CA LYS A 3 3.15 1.15 25.97
C LYS A 3 4.42 1.69 25.34
N ILE A 4 4.38 2.03 24.05
CA ILE A 4 5.50 2.66 23.34
C ILE A 4 5.72 4.06 23.94
N LYS A 5 6.91 4.33 24.45
CA LYS A 5 7.29 5.65 24.96
C LYS A 5 7.64 6.53 23.77
N LEU A 6 6.92 7.64 23.60
CA LEU A 6 7.19 8.64 22.56
C LEU A 6 8.21 9.64 23.07
N GLU A 7 9.06 10.14 22.18
CA GLU A 7 10.10 11.11 22.47
C GLU A 7 9.76 12.45 21.81
N SER A 8 10.06 13.55 22.49
CA SER A 8 9.82 14.91 22.03
C SER A 8 11.04 15.44 21.27
N VAL A 9 10.80 16.01 20.10
CA VAL A 9 11.84 16.62 19.24
C VAL A 9 11.46 18.02 18.82
N ARG A 10 12.46 18.90 18.76
CA ARG A 10 12.30 20.27 18.29
C ARG A 10 13.39 20.60 17.29
N ARG A 11 13.07 21.46 16.30
CA ARG A 11 14.08 22.00 15.39
C ARG A 11 15.04 22.92 16.16
N LYS A 12 16.34 22.86 15.84
CA LYS A 12 17.35 23.76 16.43
C LYS A 12 17.12 25.23 16.06
N SER A 13 16.51 25.48 14.90
CA SER A 13 16.05 26.81 14.47
C SER A 13 14.90 27.36 15.32
N GLY A 14 14.39 26.60 16.29
CA GLY A 14 13.23 26.93 17.08
C GLY A 14 11.91 26.45 16.46
N GLY A 15 10.81 26.82 17.11
CA GLY A 15 9.46 26.42 16.72
C GLY A 15 8.88 25.31 17.59
N ARG A 16 7.96 24.57 16.99
CA ARG A 16 7.10 23.60 17.66
C ARG A 16 7.84 22.33 18.11
N ILE A 17 7.38 21.74 19.20
CA ILE A 17 7.80 20.45 19.75
C ILE A 17 6.89 19.35 19.19
N HIS A 18 7.51 18.43 18.47
CA HIS A 18 6.86 17.32 17.80
C HIS A 18 7.13 16.02 18.55
N LEU A 19 6.28 15.00 18.32
CA LEU A 19 6.50 13.65 18.85
C LEU A 19 7.07 12.75 17.75
N THR A 20 7.99 11.90 18.14
CA THR A 20 8.51 10.79 17.34
C THR A 20 8.48 9.51 18.19
N PRO A 21 8.32 8.31 17.60
CA PRO A 21 8.46 7.06 18.34
C PRO A 21 9.85 6.90 18.97
N ARG A 22 10.89 7.39 18.30
CA ARG A 22 12.28 7.36 18.78
C ARG A 22 13.10 8.45 18.10
N VAL A 23 14.05 9.04 18.81
CA VAL A 23 15.06 9.94 18.23
C VAL A 23 16.25 9.09 17.77
N PRO A 24 16.56 9.04 16.46
CA PRO A 24 17.70 8.28 15.97
C PRO A 24 19.01 8.98 16.35
N ARG A 25 20.08 8.20 16.51
CA ARG A 25 21.42 8.72 16.88
C ARG A 25 22.07 9.51 15.74
N SER A 26 21.72 9.18 14.51
CA SER A 26 22.17 9.81 13.26
C SER A 26 21.05 9.71 12.22
N GLY A 27 21.07 10.58 11.21
CA GLY A 27 20.06 10.60 10.15
C GLY A 27 18.80 11.43 10.44
N PRO A 28 17.81 11.39 9.53
CA PRO A 28 16.59 12.18 9.66
C PRO A 28 15.58 11.55 10.63
N VAL A 29 14.81 12.39 11.33
CA VAL A 29 13.73 11.93 12.23
C VAL A 29 12.36 12.17 11.62
N ALA A 30 11.54 11.12 11.58
CA ALA A 30 10.14 11.18 11.16
C ALA A 30 9.24 11.45 12.37
N THR A 31 8.47 12.53 12.33
CA THR A 31 7.53 12.89 13.41
C THR A 31 6.12 12.35 13.14
N LEU A 32 5.31 12.17 14.18
CA LEU A 32 3.94 11.67 14.07
C LEU A 32 3.02 12.58 13.22
N CYS A 33 3.33 13.87 13.09
CA CYS A 33 2.57 14.77 12.21
C CYS A 33 2.90 14.57 10.71
N GLY A 34 3.89 13.74 10.37
CA GLY A 34 4.32 13.47 8.99
C GLY A 34 5.42 14.41 8.51
N GLN A 35 6.06 15.17 9.40
CA GLN A 35 7.24 15.97 9.04
C GLN A 35 8.51 15.16 9.27
N THR A 36 9.44 15.26 8.32
CA THR A 36 10.80 14.74 8.45
C THR A 36 11.74 15.89 8.79
N LEU A 37 12.46 15.80 9.90
CA LEU A 37 13.51 16.75 10.26
C LEU A 37 14.84 16.14 9.81
N GLY A 38 15.60 16.88 9.01
CA GLY A 38 16.90 16.43 8.50
C GLY A 38 17.92 16.25 9.62
N GLU A 39 18.94 15.44 9.36
CA GLU A 39 20.03 15.21 10.30
C GLU A 39 20.64 16.54 10.77
N GLY A 40 20.96 16.64 12.06
CA GLY A 40 21.55 17.83 12.66
C GLY A 40 20.61 19.04 12.80
N SER A 41 19.42 19.04 12.19
CA SER A 41 18.45 20.15 12.24
C SER A 41 17.51 20.11 13.45
N TYR A 42 17.56 19.04 14.25
CA TYR A 42 16.69 18.83 15.40
C TYR A 42 17.49 18.47 16.66
N ALA A 43 16.83 18.56 17.81
CA ALA A 43 17.31 18.10 19.10
C ALA A 43 16.18 17.39 19.85
N ALA A 44 16.52 16.35 20.61
CA ALA A 44 15.62 15.77 21.61
C ALA A 44 15.41 16.79 22.74
N VAL A 45 14.17 16.91 23.21
CA VAL A 45 13.81 17.81 24.31
C VAL A 45 12.94 17.06 25.31
N ASP A 46 13.08 17.35 26.59
CA ASP A 46 12.24 16.74 27.64
C ASP A 46 10.94 17.52 27.91
N ALA A 47 10.66 18.54 27.09
CA ALA A 47 9.45 19.36 27.20
C ALA A 47 8.23 18.70 26.55
N GLU A 48 7.04 19.10 27.02
CA GLU A 48 5.77 18.61 26.48
C GLU A 48 5.60 19.01 25.00
N PRO A 49 5.00 18.13 24.18
CA PRO A 49 4.74 18.41 22.78
C PRO A 49 3.68 19.51 22.62
N ASP A 50 3.93 20.48 21.75
CA ASP A 50 2.98 21.56 21.44
C ASP A 50 2.25 21.33 20.09
N CYS A 51 2.71 20.34 19.30
CA CYS A 51 2.14 20.06 18.00
C CYS A 51 0.81 19.31 18.15
N ALA A 52 -0.31 20.03 17.96
CA ALA A 52 -1.67 19.47 18.02
C ALA A 52 -1.86 18.19 17.19
N ASN A 53 -1.24 18.09 16.01
CA ASN A 53 -1.29 16.89 15.18
C ASN A 53 -0.54 15.71 15.81
N CYS A 54 0.60 15.94 16.45
CA CYS A 54 1.34 14.91 17.17
C CYS A 54 0.57 14.42 18.38
N ILE A 55 0.01 15.34 19.18
CA ILE A 55 -0.80 15.01 20.37
C ILE A 55 -1.99 14.14 19.96
N ARG A 56 -2.75 14.55 18.93
CA ARG A 56 -3.90 13.78 18.44
C ARG A 56 -3.50 12.38 17.96
N ARG A 57 -2.38 12.26 17.25
CA ARG A 57 -1.91 10.99 16.66
C ARG A 57 -1.16 10.09 17.66
N SER A 58 -0.76 10.61 18.82
CA SER A 58 -0.09 9.83 19.88
C SER A 58 -0.96 8.71 20.46
N LYS A 59 -2.29 8.77 20.27
CA LYS A 59 -3.24 7.76 20.73
C LYS A 59 -3.49 6.64 19.70
N ASP A 60 -3.00 6.82 18.47
CA ASP A 60 -3.24 5.91 17.35
C ASP A 60 -2.04 4.95 17.16
N GLN A 61 -2.20 3.71 17.61
CA GLN A 61 -1.16 2.68 17.54
C GLN A 61 -0.70 2.38 16.11
N ALA A 62 -1.59 2.45 15.11
CA ALA A 62 -1.21 2.17 13.73
C ALA A 62 -0.26 3.26 13.19
N ARG A 63 -0.48 4.51 13.58
CA ARG A 63 0.38 5.64 13.18
C ARG A 63 1.71 5.66 13.90
N ILE A 64 1.75 5.26 15.17
CA ILE A 64 3.02 5.13 15.91
C ILE A 64 3.90 4.08 15.23
N SER A 65 3.33 2.91 14.91
CA SER A 65 4.04 1.86 14.18
C SER A 65 4.52 2.35 12.82
N GLY A 66 3.68 3.05 12.05
CA GLY A 66 4.05 3.60 10.75
C GLY A 66 5.19 4.61 10.81
N ALA A 67 5.22 5.48 11.81
CA ALA A 67 6.32 6.43 12.01
C ALA A 67 7.63 5.72 12.41
N PHE A 68 7.55 4.59 13.13
CA PHE A 68 8.71 3.76 13.45
C PHE A 68 9.32 3.14 12.18
N PHE A 69 8.49 2.66 11.25
CA PHE A 69 8.94 2.10 9.97
C PHE A 69 9.49 3.15 8.99
N ALA A 70 9.08 4.41 9.12
CA ALA A 70 9.60 5.51 8.30
C ALA A 70 11.02 5.92 8.69
N GLN A 71 11.55 5.41 9.81
CA GLN A 71 12.93 5.56 10.23
C GLN A 71 13.74 4.35 9.72
N GLU A 72 15.01 4.55 9.34
CA GLU A 72 15.85 3.50 8.74
C GLU A 72 15.91 2.25 9.65
N GLU A 73 15.92 2.43 10.96
CA GLU A 73 15.95 1.35 11.95
C GLU A 73 14.67 0.50 11.96
N GLY A 74 13.51 1.07 11.63
CA GLY A 74 12.27 0.30 11.50
C GLY A 74 12.25 -0.59 10.26
N SER A 75 12.87 -0.12 9.17
CA SER A 75 13.08 -0.93 7.97
C SER A 75 14.08 -2.06 8.21
N GLU A 76 15.10 -1.82 9.04
CA GLU A 76 16.10 -2.81 9.44
C GLU A 76 15.48 -3.90 10.34
N LEU A 77 14.63 -3.53 11.31
CA LEU A 77 13.89 -4.51 12.12
C LEU A 77 12.94 -5.38 11.29
N LEU A 78 12.28 -4.80 10.28
CA LEU A 78 11.45 -5.57 9.35
C LEU A 78 12.31 -6.51 8.52
N ARG A 79 13.45 -6.05 8.01
CA ARG A 79 14.40 -6.86 7.25
C ARG A 79 14.90 -8.05 8.07
N LEU A 80 15.33 -7.81 9.30
CA LEU A 80 15.77 -8.86 10.23
C LEU A 80 14.62 -9.84 10.57
N SER A 81 13.39 -9.34 10.75
CA SER A 81 12.22 -10.21 10.97
C SER A 81 11.88 -11.06 9.74
N LEU A 82 12.02 -10.51 8.53
CA LEU A 82 11.82 -11.25 7.27
C LEU A 82 12.94 -12.27 7.03
N GLU A 83 14.17 -11.96 7.42
CA GLU A 83 15.31 -12.89 7.37
C GLU A 83 15.09 -14.08 8.31
N GLN A 84 14.70 -13.82 9.57
CA GLN A 84 14.31 -14.87 10.52
C GLN A 84 13.09 -15.68 10.05
N ALA A 85 12.12 -15.04 9.39
CA ALA A 85 10.95 -15.73 8.83
C ALA A 85 11.30 -16.57 7.58
N ARG A 86 12.32 -16.17 6.80
CA ARG A 86 12.83 -16.96 5.67
C ARG A 86 13.61 -18.18 6.13
N GLU A 87 14.39 -18.06 7.20
CA GLU A 87 15.10 -19.18 7.83
C GLU A 87 14.12 -20.16 8.48
N ARG A 88 13.07 -19.65 9.11
CA ARG A 88 11.91 -20.45 9.53
C ARG A 88 11.03 -20.77 8.32
N ARG A 89 11.48 -21.66 7.43
CA ARG A 89 10.59 -22.28 6.44
C ARG A 89 9.33 -22.79 7.15
N PRO A 90 8.13 -22.24 6.88
CA PRO A 90 6.93 -22.84 7.41
C PRO A 90 6.77 -24.20 6.74
N ASN A 91 6.64 -25.24 7.55
CA ASN A 91 6.31 -26.57 7.08
C ASN A 91 4.87 -26.52 6.54
N LEU A 92 4.70 -26.21 5.25
CA LEU A 92 3.40 -26.09 4.57
C LEU A 92 2.59 -27.41 4.54
N ARG A 93 3.09 -28.48 5.14
CA ARG A 93 2.44 -29.78 5.25
C ARG A 93 1.59 -29.97 6.51
N VAL A 94 1.58 -29.02 7.44
CA VAL A 94 0.74 -29.13 8.65
C VAL A 94 0.04 -27.79 8.90
N LEU A 95 -0.94 -27.47 8.06
CA LEU A 95 -2.08 -26.72 8.57
C LEU A 95 -2.89 -27.73 9.40
N PRO A 96 -2.99 -27.59 10.73
CA PRO A 96 -4.05 -28.29 11.45
C PRO A 96 -5.36 -27.81 10.84
N LYS A 97 -6.21 -28.73 10.39
CA LYS A 97 -7.62 -28.40 10.15
C LYS A 97 -8.09 -27.64 11.39
N PRO A 98 -8.70 -26.45 11.27
CA PRO A 98 -9.26 -25.78 12.44
C PRO A 98 -10.26 -26.76 13.05
N GLY A 99 -9.93 -27.26 14.24
CA GLY A 99 -10.85 -28.02 15.05
C GLY A 99 -12.08 -27.15 15.27
N ALA A 100 -13.25 -27.79 15.23
CA ALA A 100 -14.56 -27.17 15.41
C ALA A 100 -14.70 -26.52 16.80
N ALA A 101 -14.07 -25.37 17.00
CA ALA A 101 -14.50 -24.42 17.99
C ALA A 101 -15.73 -23.73 17.40
N ARG A 102 -16.89 -23.93 18.02
CA ARG A 102 -18.16 -23.28 17.64
C ARG A 102 -17.93 -21.77 17.52
N GLU A 103 -17.74 -21.30 16.29
CA GLU A 103 -17.73 -19.89 15.96
C GLU A 103 -19.11 -19.32 16.31
N LYS A 104 -19.14 -18.40 17.28
CA LYS A 104 -20.32 -17.56 17.45
C LYS A 104 -20.52 -16.81 16.13
N PRO A 105 -21.72 -16.85 15.50
CA PRO A 105 -21.94 -16.16 14.24
C PRO A 105 -21.67 -14.67 14.44
N VAL A 106 -20.62 -14.17 13.79
CA VAL A 106 -20.45 -12.72 13.63
C VAL A 106 -21.58 -12.29 12.70
N VAL A 107 -22.55 -11.57 13.25
CA VAL A 107 -23.62 -10.94 12.47
C VAL A 107 -22.96 -9.79 11.70
N TRP A 108 -22.58 -10.08 10.45
CA TRP A 108 -22.16 -9.07 9.52
C TRP A 108 -23.36 -8.16 9.23
N PRO A 109 -23.24 -6.82 9.38
CA PRO A 109 -24.29 -5.92 8.91
C PRO A 109 -24.56 -6.20 7.43
N ALA A 110 -25.83 -6.22 7.05
CA ALA A 110 -26.28 -6.56 5.71
C ALA A 110 -25.45 -5.80 4.67
N ALA A 111 -24.90 -6.53 3.71
CA ALA A 111 -24.11 -5.96 2.63
C ALA A 111 -24.92 -4.84 1.99
N LYS A 112 -24.41 -3.60 2.08
CA LYS A 112 -24.92 -2.51 1.27
C LYS A 112 -24.85 -2.99 -0.19
N PRO A 113 -25.97 -3.00 -0.94
CA PRO A 113 -25.92 -3.38 -2.34
C PRO A 113 -24.87 -2.51 -3.03
N PRO A 114 -23.93 -3.09 -3.82
CA PRO A 114 -22.94 -2.31 -4.52
C PRO A 114 -23.67 -1.26 -5.36
N LEU A 115 -23.44 0.00 -5.02
CA LEU A 115 -23.83 1.11 -5.88
C LEU A 115 -22.90 1.12 -7.09
N GLU A 116 -23.52 1.35 -8.23
CA GLU A 116 -22.94 1.56 -9.57
C GLU A 116 -22.44 0.29 -10.27
N THR A 117 -23.29 -0.18 -11.18
CA THR A 117 -22.93 -0.97 -12.36
C THR A 117 -21.71 -0.34 -13.02
N VAL A 118 -20.53 -0.84 -12.66
CA VAL A 118 -19.31 -0.61 -13.43
C VAL A 118 -19.65 -1.04 -14.86
N PRO A 119 -19.55 -0.14 -15.85
CA PRO A 119 -19.84 -0.51 -17.23
C PRO A 119 -18.91 -1.66 -17.64
N ASP A 120 -19.43 -2.62 -18.43
CA ASP A 120 -18.67 -3.77 -18.92
C ASP A 120 -17.36 -3.35 -19.63
N GLN A 121 -17.32 -2.11 -20.13
CA GLN A 121 -16.17 -1.46 -20.74
C GLN A 121 -15.98 -0.04 -20.18
N LEU A 122 -14.76 0.28 -19.76
CA LEU A 122 -14.32 1.60 -19.32
C LEU A 122 -13.25 2.12 -20.28
N GLY A 123 -13.70 2.71 -21.39
CA GLY A 123 -12.82 3.15 -22.47
C GLY A 123 -12.00 1.98 -23.03
N GLU A 124 -10.69 2.02 -22.79
CA GLU A 124 -9.73 1.00 -23.21
C GLU A 124 -9.72 -0.27 -22.33
N LEU A 125 -10.37 -0.26 -21.18
CA LEU A 125 -10.43 -1.42 -20.26
C LEU A 125 -11.73 -2.20 -20.40
N VAL A 126 -11.65 -3.50 -20.63
CA VAL A 126 -12.76 -4.43 -20.44
C VAL A 126 -12.85 -4.76 -18.95
N ALA A 127 -13.71 -4.02 -18.22
CA ALA A 127 -13.75 -4.02 -16.76
C ALA A 127 -14.33 -5.31 -16.15
N ARG A 128 -14.89 -6.19 -16.98
CA ARG A 128 -15.42 -7.49 -16.56
C ARG A 128 -14.36 -8.29 -15.80
N CYS A 129 -14.73 -8.73 -14.60
CA CYS A 129 -13.89 -9.50 -13.67
C CYS A 129 -12.67 -8.77 -13.08
N PHE A 130 -12.45 -7.49 -13.39
CA PHE A 130 -11.53 -6.64 -12.63
C PHE A 130 -12.23 -6.11 -11.38
N LYS A 131 -11.47 -6.02 -10.27
CA LYS A 131 -11.94 -5.39 -9.03
C LYS A 131 -11.47 -3.94 -8.96
N PRO A 132 -12.35 -2.95 -8.77
CA PRO A 132 -11.93 -1.57 -8.57
C PRO A 132 -11.13 -1.47 -7.26
N SER A 133 -9.97 -0.81 -7.32
CA SER A 133 -9.05 -0.66 -6.18
C SER A 133 -8.73 0.81 -5.87
N GLY A 134 -9.33 1.74 -6.59
CA GLY A 134 -9.17 3.20 -6.46
C GLY A 134 -9.70 3.91 -7.70
N GLU A 135 -9.68 5.25 -7.71
CA GLU A 135 -10.06 6.02 -8.89
C GLU A 135 -9.13 5.70 -10.07
N GLY A 136 -9.68 5.17 -11.16
CA GLY A 136 -8.89 4.75 -12.32
C GLY A 136 -8.01 3.51 -12.09
N VAL A 137 -8.11 2.82 -10.95
CA VAL A 137 -7.25 1.66 -10.64
C VAL A 137 -8.05 0.38 -10.56
N TRP A 138 -7.61 -0.62 -11.32
CA TRP A 138 -8.28 -1.91 -11.48
C TRP A 138 -7.32 -3.05 -11.17
N ARG A 139 -7.81 -4.09 -10.51
CA ARG A 139 -7.01 -5.25 -10.10
C ARG A 139 -7.57 -6.53 -10.67
N SER A 140 -6.71 -7.33 -11.31
CA SER A 140 -7.07 -8.66 -11.82
C SER A 140 -7.11 -9.72 -10.70
N PRO A 141 -7.73 -10.88 -10.93
CA PRO A 141 -7.69 -12.02 -10.01
C PRO A 141 -6.27 -12.49 -9.63
N GLN A 142 -5.29 -12.46 -10.54
CA GLN A 142 -3.91 -12.81 -10.24
C GLN A 142 -3.08 -11.66 -9.66
N GLY A 143 -3.70 -10.50 -9.44
CA GLY A 143 -3.06 -9.37 -8.76
C GLY A 143 -2.34 -8.38 -9.67
N VAL A 144 -2.57 -8.42 -10.98
CA VAL A 144 -2.11 -7.39 -11.92
C VAL A 144 -2.88 -6.10 -11.64
N ILE A 145 -2.16 -4.98 -11.59
CA ILE A 145 -2.75 -3.66 -11.39
C ILE A 145 -2.75 -2.93 -12.74
N VAL A 146 -3.92 -2.45 -13.15
CA VAL A 146 -4.13 -1.64 -14.34
C VAL A 146 -4.54 -0.24 -13.90
N ARG A 147 -3.80 0.76 -14.36
CA ARG A 147 -4.11 2.18 -14.14
C ARG A 147 -4.65 2.79 -15.42
N MET A 148 -5.78 3.45 -15.28
CA MET A 148 -6.49 4.19 -16.30
C MET A 148 -6.39 5.67 -15.96
N ARG A 149 -6.05 6.50 -16.94
CA ARG A 149 -6.04 7.96 -16.83
C ARG A 149 -7.27 8.53 -17.53
N LYS A 150 -7.93 9.48 -16.88
CA LYS A 150 -9.06 10.20 -17.47
C LYS A 150 -8.53 11.23 -18.47
N HIS A 151 -8.91 11.10 -19.72
CA HIS A 151 -8.59 12.03 -20.80
C HIS A 151 -9.90 12.64 -21.33
N GLY A 152 -10.27 13.81 -20.79
CA GLY A 152 -11.56 14.43 -21.07
C GLY A 152 -12.74 13.61 -20.54
N LYS A 153 -13.57 13.08 -21.45
CA LYS A 153 -14.72 12.22 -21.12
C LYS A 153 -14.39 10.71 -21.16
N GLU A 154 -13.20 10.34 -21.63
CA GLU A 154 -12.81 8.94 -21.85
C GLU A 154 -11.70 8.50 -20.88
N TRP A 155 -11.57 7.18 -20.68
CA TRP A 155 -10.52 6.58 -19.87
C TRP A 155 -9.53 5.84 -20.79
N ARG A 156 -8.25 6.17 -20.68
CA ARG A 156 -7.17 5.55 -21.45
C ARG A 156 -6.22 4.76 -20.57
N PHE A 157 -5.66 3.69 -21.11
CA PHE A 157 -4.63 2.92 -20.46
C PHE A 157 -3.39 3.79 -20.23
N ASP A 158 -2.87 3.78 -19.00
CA ASP A 158 -1.70 4.55 -18.60
C ASP A 158 -0.55 3.62 -18.22
N GLU A 159 -0.82 2.68 -17.30
CA GLU A 159 0.22 1.84 -16.72
C GLU A 159 -0.32 0.44 -16.35
N LEU A 160 0.53 -0.57 -16.50
CA LEU A 160 0.32 -1.91 -15.96
C LEU A 160 1.46 -2.25 -15.01
N VAL A 161 1.12 -2.62 -13.77
CA VAL A 161 2.07 -3.06 -12.75
C VAL A 161 1.82 -4.53 -12.44
N PHE A 162 2.85 -5.35 -12.66
CA PHE A 162 2.83 -6.77 -12.38
C PHE A 162 4.20 -7.24 -11.92
N GLU A 163 4.23 -7.99 -10.82
CA GLU A 163 5.44 -8.62 -10.29
C GLU A 163 5.56 -10.02 -10.89
N GLY A 164 6.23 -10.12 -12.04
CA GLY A 164 6.44 -11.39 -12.74
C GLY A 164 6.92 -11.22 -14.18
N PRO A 165 7.12 -12.32 -14.91
CA PRO A 165 7.52 -12.26 -16.30
C PRO A 165 6.42 -11.66 -17.18
N VAL A 166 6.81 -10.73 -18.04
CA VAL A 166 5.95 -10.12 -19.05
C VAL A 166 6.33 -10.66 -20.41
N LEU A 167 5.34 -11.12 -21.18
CA LEU A 167 5.53 -11.56 -22.56
C LEU A 167 5.12 -10.42 -23.50
N ALA A 168 6.09 -9.87 -24.23
CA ALA A 168 5.85 -8.89 -25.27
C ALA A 168 5.95 -9.57 -26.64
N THR A 169 4.87 -9.58 -27.40
CA THR A 169 4.79 -10.15 -28.75
C THR A 169 4.57 -9.04 -29.75
N ARG A 170 5.48 -8.88 -30.72
CA ARG A 170 5.30 -7.94 -31.83
C ARG A 170 4.22 -8.45 -32.78
N THR A 171 3.25 -7.61 -33.11
CA THR A 171 2.19 -7.88 -34.07
C THR A 171 2.26 -6.87 -35.23
N GLN A 172 1.42 -7.04 -36.26
CA GLN A 172 1.35 -6.10 -37.38
C GLN A 172 0.91 -4.69 -36.94
N ASN A 173 0.14 -4.60 -35.85
CA ASN A 173 -0.47 -3.35 -35.36
C ASN A 173 0.20 -2.79 -34.10
N GLY A 174 1.34 -3.35 -33.66
CA GLY A 174 2.08 -2.86 -32.49
C GLY A 174 2.67 -3.96 -31.62
N VAL A 175 2.68 -3.75 -30.31
CA VAL A 175 3.18 -4.72 -29.33
C VAL A 175 2.01 -5.20 -28.47
N LYS A 176 1.79 -6.51 -28.47
CA LYS A 176 0.89 -7.18 -27.56
C LYS A 176 1.64 -7.52 -26.29
N ILE A 177 1.13 -7.11 -25.13
CA ILE A 177 1.76 -7.33 -23.83
C ILE A 177 0.88 -8.27 -23.02
N LYS A 178 1.48 -9.30 -22.42
CA LYS A 178 0.80 -10.22 -21.51
C LYS A 178 1.53 -10.26 -20.18
N ALA A 179 0.80 -9.96 -19.12
CA ALA A 179 1.30 -9.93 -17.75
C ALA A 179 0.30 -10.70 -16.87
N GLY A 180 0.71 -11.87 -16.36
CA GLY A 180 -0.17 -12.76 -15.58
C GLY A 180 -1.43 -13.17 -16.36
N ASP A 181 -2.59 -12.78 -15.83
CA ASP A 181 -3.92 -12.97 -16.42
C ASP A 181 -4.42 -11.76 -17.21
N VAL A 182 -3.63 -10.70 -17.40
CA VAL A 182 -3.98 -9.52 -18.18
C VAL A 182 -3.27 -9.52 -19.52
N GLU A 183 -4.02 -9.14 -20.55
CA GLU A 183 -3.55 -8.98 -21.92
C GLU A 183 -3.87 -7.55 -22.39
N VAL A 184 -2.85 -6.87 -22.91
CA VAL A 184 -2.93 -5.55 -23.53
C VAL A 184 -2.67 -5.72 -25.03
N THR A 185 -3.66 -5.41 -25.83
CA THR A 185 -3.60 -5.48 -27.29
C THR A 185 -3.72 -4.10 -27.92
N PRO A 186 -2.91 -3.76 -28.93
CA PRO A 186 -3.12 -2.52 -29.67
C PRO A 186 -4.45 -2.59 -30.43
N SER A 187 -5.28 -1.54 -30.33
CA SER A 187 -6.59 -1.46 -30.98
C SER A 187 -6.84 -0.03 -31.47
N GLY A 188 -6.95 0.15 -32.79
CA GLY A 188 -7.12 1.48 -33.40
C GLY A 188 -6.00 2.45 -33.00
N ASP A 189 -6.39 3.58 -32.40
CA ASP A 189 -5.51 4.65 -31.91
C ASP A 189 -5.04 4.48 -30.45
N GLY A 190 -5.32 3.33 -29.83
CA GLY A 190 -5.05 3.10 -28.41
C GLY A 190 -4.81 1.63 -28.05
N PHE A 191 -5.19 1.26 -26.84
CA PHE A 191 -5.03 -0.09 -26.33
C PHE A 191 -6.38 -0.68 -25.91
N GLU A 192 -6.47 -2.00 -25.96
CA GLU A 192 -7.53 -2.77 -25.30
C GLU A 192 -6.89 -3.61 -24.21
N VAL A 193 -7.36 -3.43 -22.99
CA VAL A 193 -6.88 -4.14 -21.80
C VAL A 193 -7.99 -5.09 -21.34
N GLN A 194 -7.69 -6.39 -21.31
CA GLN A 194 -8.66 -7.41 -20.90
C GLN A 194 -8.01 -8.54 -20.12
N LEU A 195 -8.82 -9.32 -19.41
CA LEU A 195 -8.34 -10.60 -18.89
C LEU A 195 -8.15 -11.59 -20.02
N LYS A 196 -7.06 -12.37 -19.95
CA LYS A 196 -6.83 -13.48 -20.85
C LYS A 196 -8.02 -14.44 -20.78
N LYS A 197 -8.69 -14.65 -21.92
CA LYS A 197 -9.67 -15.73 -22.06
C LYS A 197 -8.95 -17.05 -21.80
N LYS A 198 -9.50 -17.85 -20.87
CA LYS A 198 -8.98 -19.19 -20.58
C LYS A 198 -9.16 -20.09 -21.78
#